data_AF-A0A379WV76-F1
#
_entry.id   AF-A0A379WV76-F1
#
_cell.length_a   1.000
_cell.length_b   1.000
_cell.length_c   1.000
_cell.angle_alpha   90.00
_cell.angle_beta   90.00
_cell.angle_gamma   90.00
#
_symmetry.space_group_name_H-M   'P 1'
#
loop_
_entity.id
_entity.type
_entity.pdbx_description
1 polymer ?
#
loop_
_entity_poly.entity_id
_entity_poly.type
_entity_poly.pdbx_seq_one_letter_code
_entity_poly.pdbx_strand_id
1 'polypeptide(L)'
;MREIIVDNFAGGGGASTGIELAIGRSVDIAINHDENAIAMHKTNHPDTLHYCESVFDVDPVAATGGNPVGLAWFSPDCRHFSKAKGAKPVKKEIRGLAWIVLRWALAKRPRVMMLENVEEFKTWGPLLADEMRPDPARTGETFNAFVGMLSTGIPADHPALAEVCEFLSIERGSRAGAKAGGWARI
;
A
#
# COMPACT_ATOMS: atom_id res chain seq x y z
N MET A 1 -24.51 9.91 -1.98
CA MET A 1 -23.15 10.45 -1.73
C MET A 1 -22.22 9.84 -2.76
N ARG A 2 -21.38 10.63 -3.43
CA ARG A 2 -20.47 10.13 -4.46
C ARG A 2 -19.25 9.49 -3.79
N GLU A 3 -18.82 8.34 -4.28
CA GLU A 3 -17.59 7.72 -3.83
C GLU A 3 -16.36 8.45 -4.39
N ILE A 4 -15.33 8.62 -3.58
CA ILE A 4 -14.10 9.30 -3.96
C ILE A 4 -13.06 8.33 -4.52
N ILE A 5 -12.10 8.88 -5.27
CA ILE A 5 -10.95 8.20 -5.85
C ILE A 5 -9.69 8.71 -5.16
N VAL A 6 -8.86 7.78 -4.68
CA VAL A 6 -7.60 8.10 -3.99
C VAL A 6 -6.42 7.47 -4.72
N ASP A 7 -5.42 8.27 -5.07
CA ASP A 7 -4.13 7.83 -5.59
C ASP A 7 -3.07 7.88 -4.47
N ASN A 8 -2.69 6.71 -3.94
CA ASN A 8 -1.60 6.60 -2.99
C ASN A 8 -0.29 6.40 -3.75
N PHE A 9 0.76 7.11 -3.32
CA PHE A 9 2.07 7.11 -3.98
C PHE A 9 2.01 7.75 -5.37
N ALA A 10 1.24 8.84 -5.54
CA ALA A 10 0.78 9.35 -6.83
C ALA A 10 1.87 9.82 -7.83
N GLY A 11 3.15 9.84 -7.43
CA GLY A 11 4.26 10.27 -8.29
C GLY A 11 3.97 11.61 -8.97
N GLY A 12 4.35 11.73 -10.25
CA GLY A 12 3.99 12.87 -11.10
C GLY A 12 2.58 12.84 -11.71
N GLY A 13 1.75 11.85 -11.37
CA GLY A 13 0.35 11.76 -11.82
C GLY A 13 0.06 10.79 -12.98
N GLY A 14 0.96 9.84 -13.30
CA GLY A 14 0.74 8.90 -14.39
C GLY A 14 -0.50 8.00 -14.19
N ALA A 15 -0.66 7.41 -13.01
CA ALA A 15 -1.83 6.62 -12.64
C ALA A 15 -3.10 7.49 -12.62
N SER A 16 -3.03 8.65 -11.96
CA SER A 16 -4.11 9.64 -11.93
C SER A 16 -4.60 10.06 -13.32
N THR A 17 -3.69 10.29 -14.27
CA THR A 17 -4.04 10.58 -15.68
C THR A 17 -4.77 9.41 -16.34
N GLY A 18 -4.28 8.18 -16.17
CA GLY A 18 -4.94 7.00 -16.70
C GLY A 18 -6.35 6.79 -16.13
N ILE A 19 -6.52 7.00 -14.83
CA ILE A 19 -7.80 6.94 -14.14
C ILE A 19 -8.75 8.02 -14.67
N GLU A 20 -8.25 9.24 -14.86
CA GLU A 20 -9.03 10.36 -15.38
C GLU A 20 -9.55 10.11 -16.79
N LEU A 21 -8.70 9.58 -17.67
CA LEU A 21 -9.10 9.18 -19.02
C LEU A 21 -10.17 8.08 -19.02
N ALA A 22 -10.11 7.13 -18.09
CA ALA A 22 -11.05 6.02 -18.02
C ALA A 22 -12.41 6.40 -17.42
N ILE A 23 -12.42 7.29 -16.41
CA ILE A 23 -13.62 7.62 -15.63
C ILE A 23 -14.23 8.97 -16.06
N GLY A 24 -13.47 9.81 -16.78
CA GLY A 24 -13.89 11.15 -17.20
C GLY A 24 -13.80 12.20 -16.10
N ARG A 25 -12.96 11.98 -15.08
CA ARG A 25 -12.72 12.93 -13.98
C ARG A 25 -11.38 12.69 -13.27
N SER A 26 -10.78 13.74 -12.75
CA SER A 26 -9.58 13.62 -11.92
C SER A 26 -9.81 12.88 -10.60
N VAL A 27 -8.71 12.41 -10.01
CA VAL A 27 -8.72 11.81 -8.66
C VAL A 27 -9.06 12.86 -7.62
N ASP A 28 -9.79 12.46 -6.58
CA ASP A 28 -10.22 13.40 -5.53
C ASP A 28 -9.07 13.68 -4.54
N ILE A 29 -8.22 12.69 -4.27
CA ILE A 29 -7.09 12.77 -3.34
C ILE A 29 -5.83 12.15 -3.96
N ALA A 30 -4.68 12.80 -3.80
CA ALA A 30 -3.36 12.26 -4.11
C ALA A 30 -2.41 12.39 -2.90
N ILE A 31 -1.69 11.32 -2.57
CA ILE A 31 -0.77 11.27 -1.43
C ILE A 31 0.64 10.95 -1.92
N ASN A 32 1.61 11.79 -1.57
CA ASN A 32 3.03 11.55 -1.82
C ASN A 32 3.88 12.38 -0.84
N HIS A 33 5.06 11.90 -0.47
CA HIS A 33 5.98 12.62 0.43
C HIS A 33 6.97 13.53 -0.31
N ASP A 34 7.14 13.33 -1.63
CA ASP A 34 8.07 14.11 -2.44
C ASP A 34 7.40 15.40 -2.95
N GLU A 35 7.89 16.55 -2.48
CA GLU A 35 7.37 17.88 -2.85
C GLU A 35 7.43 18.14 -4.35
N ASN A 36 8.45 17.67 -5.06
CA ASN A 36 8.57 17.85 -6.51
C ASN A 36 7.55 16.99 -7.25
N ALA A 37 7.32 15.77 -6.78
CA ALA A 37 6.28 14.90 -7.32
C ALA A 37 4.90 15.54 -7.15
N ILE A 38 4.59 16.07 -5.96
CA ILE A 38 3.34 16.80 -5.71
C ILE A 38 3.24 18.07 -6.57
N ALA A 39 4.31 18.85 -6.72
CA ALA A 39 4.29 20.05 -7.55
C ALA A 39 3.98 19.73 -9.02
N MET A 40 4.60 18.67 -9.55
CA MET A 40 4.29 18.16 -10.89
C MET A 40 2.84 17.66 -10.98
N HIS A 41 2.42 16.82 -10.02
CA HIS A 41 1.06 16.27 -10.00
C HIS A 41 0.00 17.37 -9.92
N LYS A 42 0.22 18.43 -9.14
CA LYS A 42 -0.71 19.56 -9.02
C LYS A 42 -0.83 20.38 -10.30
N THR A 43 0.24 20.42 -11.10
CA THR A 43 0.20 21.06 -12.43
C THR A 43 -0.71 20.28 -13.39
N ASN A 44 -0.71 18.95 -13.31
CA ASN A 44 -1.51 18.07 -14.17
C ASN A 44 -2.95 17.87 -13.64
N HIS A 45 -3.14 17.89 -12.32
CA HIS A 45 -4.41 17.60 -11.65
C HIS A 45 -4.71 18.69 -10.59
N PRO A 46 -5.09 19.91 -11.03
CA PRO A 46 -5.23 21.07 -10.14
C PRO A 46 -6.43 20.99 -9.18
N ASP A 47 -7.44 20.18 -9.50
CA ASP A 47 -8.65 20.01 -8.69
C ASP A 47 -8.53 18.91 -7.62
N THR A 48 -7.40 18.18 -7.61
CA THR A 48 -7.11 17.13 -6.62
C THR A 48 -6.67 17.72 -5.30
N LEU A 49 -7.10 17.12 -4.18
CA LEU A 49 -6.54 17.42 -2.85
C LEU A 49 -5.22 16.67 -2.66
N HIS A 50 -4.12 17.40 -2.50
CA HIS A 50 -2.78 16.82 -2.30
C HIS A 50 -2.39 16.77 -0.83
N TYR A 51 -2.02 15.58 -0.35
CA TYR A 51 -1.31 15.40 0.91
C TYR A 51 0.18 15.19 0.61
N CYS A 52 0.98 16.23 0.90
CA CYS A 52 2.43 16.18 0.79
C CYS A 52 3.05 15.58 2.07
N GLU A 53 2.72 14.32 2.34
CA GLU A 53 3.00 13.66 3.61
C GLU A 53 3.48 12.23 3.36
N SER A 54 4.15 11.68 4.37
CA SER A 54 4.42 10.26 4.41
C SER A 54 3.11 9.48 4.48
N VAL A 55 2.97 8.42 3.67
CA VAL A 55 1.80 7.51 3.73
C VAL A 55 1.61 6.86 5.10
N PHE A 56 2.65 6.85 5.94
CA PHE A 56 2.59 6.38 7.32
C PHE A 56 1.80 7.31 8.23
N ASP A 57 1.79 8.60 7.93
CA ASP A 57 1.18 9.64 8.77
C ASP A 57 -0.26 9.96 8.35
N VAL A 58 -0.67 9.50 7.17
CA VAL A 58 -2.04 9.67 6.67
C VAL A 58 -2.99 8.67 7.32
N ASP A 59 -3.99 9.19 8.04
CA ASP A 59 -5.19 8.45 8.45
C ASP A 59 -6.22 8.44 7.30
N PRO A 60 -6.56 7.26 6.74
CA PRO A 60 -7.54 7.16 5.67
C PRO A 60 -8.92 7.72 6.04
N VAL A 61 -9.34 7.67 7.31
CA VAL A 61 -10.66 8.20 7.73
C VAL A 61 -10.66 9.71 7.67
N ALA A 62 -9.64 10.35 8.26
CA ALA A 62 -9.46 11.80 8.22
C ALA A 62 -9.25 12.32 6.79
N ALA A 63 -8.35 11.70 6.02
CA ALA A 63 -8.03 12.12 4.66
C ALA A 63 -9.26 12.12 3.75
N THR A 64 -10.16 11.16 3.94
CA THR A 64 -11.38 11.04 3.13
C THR A 64 -12.54 11.90 3.64
N GLY A 65 -12.39 12.59 4.78
CA GLY A 65 -13.49 13.30 5.44
C GLY A 65 -14.68 12.38 5.73
N GLY A 66 -14.43 11.09 5.97
CA GLY A 66 -15.47 10.07 6.13
C GLY A 66 -16.14 9.57 4.84
N ASN A 67 -15.91 10.19 3.68
CA ASN A 67 -16.53 9.78 2.41
C ASN A 67 -16.19 8.33 2.02
N PRO A 68 -17.10 7.58 1.37
CA PRO A 68 -16.81 6.24 0.89
C PRO A 68 -15.82 6.28 -0.28
N VAL A 69 -14.93 5.29 -0.36
CA VAL A 69 -13.89 5.22 -1.40
C VAL A 69 -14.31 4.21 -2.47
N GLY A 70 -14.42 4.67 -3.71
CA GLY A 70 -14.82 3.84 -4.85
C GLY A 70 -13.61 3.16 -5.50
N LEU A 71 -12.49 3.86 -5.56
CA LEU A 71 -11.21 3.36 -6.06
C LEU A 71 -10.07 3.88 -5.17
N ALA A 72 -9.22 2.97 -4.71
CA ALA A 72 -7.92 3.30 -4.13
C ALA A 72 -6.81 2.67 -4.99
N TRP A 73 -5.95 3.51 -5.54
CA TRP A 73 -4.76 3.10 -6.26
C TRP A 73 -3.53 3.13 -5.34
N PHE A 74 -2.62 2.17 -5.52
CA PHE A 74 -1.39 2.03 -4.75
C PHE A 74 -0.21 1.73 -5.67
N SER A 75 0.82 2.57 -5.62
CA SER A 75 2.09 2.36 -6.35
C SER A 75 3.30 2.40 -5.40
N PRO A 76 3.39 1.50 -4.39
CA PRO A 76 4.44 1.56 -3.37
C PRO A 76 5.84 1.33 -3.97
N ASP A 77 6.86 1.91 -3.33
CA ASP A 77 8.25 1.87 -3.80
C ASP A 77 8.75 0.44 -4.04
N CYS A 78 9.19 0.19 -5.28
CA CYS A 78 9.65 -1.11 -5.75
C CYS A 78 11.18 -1.29 -5.71
N ARG A 79 11.96 -0.25 -5.35
CA ARG A 79 13.45 -0.25 -5.45
C ARG A 79 14.09 -1.36 -4.64
N HIS A 80 13.42 -1.81 -3.58
CA HIS A 80 13.90 -2.87 -2.70
C HIS A 80 13.47 -4.28 -3.12
N PHE A 81 12.73 -4.38 -4.23
CA PHE A 81 12.42 -5.62 -4.93
C PHE A 81 13.17 -5.73 -6.27
N SER A 82 13.55 -4.60 -6.88
CA SER A 82 14.12 -4.61 -8.22
C SER A 82 15.53 -5.21 -8.31
N LYS A 83 15.76 -5.97 -9.39
CA LYS A 83 17.08 -6.55 -9.73
C LYS A 83 18.17 -5.48 -9.90
N ALA A 84 17.79 -4.27 -10.31
CA ALA A 84 18.69 -3.14 -10.56
C ALA A 84 19.47 -2.72 -9.29
N LYS A 85 19.01 -3.07 -8.10
CA LYS A 85 19.68 -2.77 -6.84
C LYS A 85 20.89 -3.68 -6.54
N GLY A 86 20.98 -4.85 -7.17
CA GLY A 86 22.01 -5.85 -6.90
C GLY A 86 21.96 -6.42 -5.47
N ALA A 87 23.07 -6.99 -4.97
CA ALA A 87 23.15 -7.65 -3.66
C ALA A 87 23.21 -6.69 -2.44
N LYS A 88 22.79 -5.43 -2.61
CA LYS A 88 22.83 -4.42 -1.54
C LYS A 88 21.74 -4.71 -0.50
N PRO A 89 22.03 -4.51 0.80
CA PRO A 89 21.04 -4.65 1.87
C PRO A 89 19.75 -3.87 1.59
N VAL A 90 18.64 -4.45 2.02
CA VAL A 90 17.30 -3.84 1.88
C VAL A 90 16.81 -3.32 3.23
N LYS A 91 16.06 -2.23 3.18
CA LYS A 91 15.32 -1.67 4.31
C LYS A 91 13.96 -2.35 4.42
N LYS A 92 13.63 -2.88 5.61
CA LYS A 92 12.36 -3.57 5.90
C LYS A 92 11.19 -2.61 5.73
N GLU A 93 11.37 -1.36 6.15
CA GLU A 93 10.36 -0.30 6.14
C GLU A 93 9.89 0.02 4.71
N ILE A 94 10.82 0.04 3.76
CA ILE A 94 10.51 0.33 2.35
C ILE A 94 9.84 -0.88 1.68
N ARG A 95 10.30 -2.11 1.96
CA ARG A 95 9.67 -3.33 1.44
C ARG A 95 8.26 -3.54 1.99
N GLY A 96 8.02 -3.10 3.23
CA GLY A 96 6.72 -3.19 3.88
C GLY A 96 5.69 -2.16 3.40
N LEU A 97 6.02 -1.21 2.52
CA LEU A 97 5.07 -0.16 2.07
C LEU A 97 3.79 -0.72 1.46
N ALA A 98 3.81 -1.94 0.90
CA ALA A 98 2.60 -2.61 0.42
C ALA A 98 1.58 -2.89 1.54
N TRP A 99 1.99 -2.97 2.81
CA TRP A 99 1.08 -3.09 3.95
C TRP A 99 0.15 -1.89 4.12
N ILE A 100 0.46 -0.72 3.54
CA ILE A 100 -0.45 0.43 3.50
C ILE A 100 -1.77 0.06 2.79
N VAL A 101 -1.76 -0.89 1.85
CA VAL A 101 -2.99 -1.38 1.23
C VAL A 101 -3.93 -1.98 2.27
N LEU A 102 -3.41 -2.76 3.23
CA LEU A 102 -4.19 -3.33 4.33
C LEU A 102 -4.73 -2.23 5.26
N ARG A 103 -3.96 -1.16 5.52
CA ARG A 103 -4.45 0.00 6.28
C ARG A 103 -5.71 0.59 5.65
N TRP A 104 -5.68 0.82 4.34
CA TRP A 104 -6.82 1.36 3.60
C TRP A 104 -8.00 0.39 3.54
N ALA A 105 -7.72 -0.91 3.33
CA ALA A 105 -8.74 -1.94 3.32
C ALA A 105 -9.48 -1.99 4.67
N LEU A 106 -8.73 -2.00 5.79
CA LEU A 106 -9.28 -2.04 7.14
C LEU A 106 -10.08 -0.78 7.53
N ALA A 107 -9.63 0.39 7.09
CA ALA A 107 -10.22 1.68 7.48
C ALA A 107 -11.40 2.09 6.60
N LYS A 108 -11.30 1.89 5.27
CA LYS A 108 -12.23 2.49 4.29
C LYS A 108 -12.95 1.49 3.41
N ARG A 109 -12.49 0.23 3.34
CA ARG A 109 -13.04 -0.81 2.47
C ARG A 109 -13.32 -0.31 1.03
N PRO A 110 -12.31 0.19 0.30
CA PRO A 110 -12.54 0.69 -1.05
C PRO A 110 -13.24 -0.36 -1.92
N ARG A 111 -14.20 0.04 -2.76
CA ARG A 111 -14.90 -0.91 -3.65
C ARG A 111 -13.93 -1.60 -4.61
N VAL A 112 -12.96 -0.85 -5.12
CA VAL A 112 -11.89 -1.36 -5.97
C VAL A 112 -10.55 -0.91 -5.38
N MET A 113 -9.62 -1.83 -5.25
CA MET A 113 -8.23 -1.56 -4.86
C MET A 113 -7.32 -2.03 -5.99
N MET A 114 -6.41 -1.18 -6.42
CA MET A 114 -5.43 -1.48 -7.47
C MET A 114 -4.02 -1.30 -6.92
N LEU A 115 -3.16 -2.29 -7.15
CA LEU A 115 -1.75 -2.22 -6.76
C LEU A 115 -0.88 -2.42 -7.99
N GLU A 116 -0.05 -1.43 -8.28
CA GLU A 116 0.96 -1.50 -9.33
C GLU A 116 2.34 -1.75 -8.70
N ASN A 117 3.10 -2.66 -9.30
CA ASN A 117 4.48 -2.93 -8.91
C ASN A 117 5.25 -3.68 -10.00
N VAL A 118 6.56 -3.83 -9.78
CA VAL A 118 7.44 -4.67 -10.62
C VAL A 118 7.18 -6.15 -10.40
N GLU A 119 7.57 -6.97 -11.38
CA GLU A 119 7.38 -8.42 -11.33
C GLU A 119 8.03 -9.05 -10.07
N GLU A 120 9.19 -8.54 -9.67
CA GLU A 120 9.94 -9.01 -8.51
C GLU A 120 9.20 -8.83 -7.18
N PHE A 121 8.13 -8.03 -7.13
CA PHE A 121 7.28 -7.96 -5.94
C PHE A 121 6.71 -9.33 -5.55
N LYS A 122 6.51 -10.24 -6.51
CA LYS A 122 6.12 -11.64 -6.26
C LYS A 122 7.13 -12.43 -5.43
N THR A 123 8.38 -11.95 -5.34
CA THR A 123 9.44 -12.57 -4.53
C THR A 123 9.43 -12.10 -3.08
N TRP A 124 8.51 -11.21 -2.69
CA TRP A 124 8.46 -10.65 -1.35
C TRP A 124 8.37 -11.75 -0.30
N GLY A 125 9.43 -11.83 0.49
CA GLY A 125 9.61 -12.75 1.59
C GLY A 125 10.42 -12.08 2.71
N PRO A 126 10.61 -12.79 3.82
CA PRO A 126 11.34 -12.32 4.98
C PRO A 126 12.81 -12.06 4.66
N LEU A 127 13.47 -11.32 5.55
CA LEU A 127 14.90 -11.05 5.46
C LEU A 127 15.68 -11.97 6.40
N LEU A 128 16.87 -12.38 5.97
CA LEU A 128 17.88 -12.99 6.83
C LEU A 128 18.31 -11.98 7.90
N ALA A 129 18.27 -12.39 9.17
CA ALA A 129 18.41 -11.50 10.33
C ALA A 129 19.78 -10.82 10.43
N ASP A 130 20.82 -11.45 9.89
CA ASP A 130 22.21 -11.05 9.91
C ASP A 130 22.62 -10.18 8.71
N GLU A 131 22.00 -10.39 7.55
CA GLU A 131 22.43 -9.75 6.30
C GLU A 131 21.46 -8.68 5.76
N MET A 132 20.26 -8.56 6.32
CA MET A 132 19.18 -7.71 5.78
C MET A 132 18.98 -7.95 4.27
N ARG A 133 19.06 -9.23 3.88
CA ARG A 133 18.87 -9.73 2.51
C ARG A 133 17.65 -10.65 2.45
N PRO A 134 16.91 -10.69 1.33
CA PRO A 134 15.79 -11.63 1.18
C PRO A 134 16.26 -13.07 1.40
N ASP A 135 15.51 -13.81 2.21
CA ASP A 135 15.74 -15.25 2.41
C ASP A 135 15.30 -16.01 1.14
N PRO A 136 16.24 -16.61 0.39
CA PRO A 136 15.91 -17.30 -0.86
C PRO A 136 15.01 -18.52 -0.62
N ALA A 137 15.10 -19.16 0.54
CA ALA A 137 14.29 -20.34 0.87
C ALA A 137 12.81 -19.99 1.12
N ARG A 138 12.51 -18.71 1.38
CA ARG A 138 11.17 -18.21 1.72
C ARG A 138 10.66 -17.18 0.72
N THR A 139 11.15 -17.29 -0.52
CA THR A 139 10.77 -16.42 -1.64
C THR A 139 9.25 -16.45 -1.85
N GLY A 140 8.64 -15.26 -1.87
CA GLY A 140 7.20 -15.10 -2.13
C GLY A 140 6.28 -15.45 -0.95
N GLU A 141 6.82 -15.88 0.19
CA GLU A 141 6.00 -16.21 1.36
C GLU A 141 5.17 -14.99 1.83
N THR A 142 5.81 -13.83 1.97
CA THR A 142 5.14 -12.59 2.40
C THR A 142 4.17 -12.09 1.32
N PHE A 143 4.50 -12.22 0.04
CA PHE A 143 3.59 -11.90 -1.07
C PHE A 143 2.31 -12.74 -1.02
N ASN A 144 2.44 -14.07 -0.87
CA ASN A 144 1.30 -14.97 -0.77
C ASN A 144 0.44 -14.66 0.47
N ALA A 145 1.08 -14.33 1.59
CA ALA A 145 0.37 -13.91 2.79
C ALA A 145 -0.36 -12.58 2.59
N PHE A 146 0.26 -11.60 1.93
CA PHE A 146 -0.37 -10.33 1.58
C PHE A 146 -1.64 -10.53 0.73
N VAL A 147 -1.57 -11.37 -0.31
CA VAL A 147 -2.74 -11.74 -1.12
C VAL A 147 -3.78 -12.49 -0.28
N GLY A 148 -3.34 -13.42 0.56
CA GLY A 148 -4.21 -14.18 1.47
C GLY A 148 -4.98 -13.25 2.41
N MET A 149 -4.30 -12.33 3.09
CA MET A 149 -4.92 -11.35 3.98
C MET A 149 -5.99 -10.50 3.29
N LEU A 150 -5.80 -10.16 2.00
CA LEU A 150 -6.75 -9.39 1.19
C LEU A 150 -7.90 -10.21 0.61
N SER A 151 -7.87 -11.55 0.73
CA SER A 151 -8.83 -12.44 0.07
C SER A 151 -9.45 -13.45 1.03
N THR A 152 -8.75 -14.56 1.29
CA THR A 152 -9.26 -15.73 2.02
C THR A 152 -8.78 -15.83 3.48
N GLY A 153 -7.89 -14.93 3.87
CA GLY A 153 -7.13 -14.98 5.12
C GLY A 153 -5.89 -15.87 5.05
N ILE A 154 -5.16 -15.89 6.16
CA ILE A 154 -3.91 -16.65 6.39
C ILE A 154 -3.98 -17.43 7.71
N PRO A 155 -3.12 -18.42 7.94
CA PRO A 155 -3.00 -19.07 9.25
C PRO A 155 -2.68 -18.08 10.39
N ALA A 156 -3.22 -18.33 11.59
CA ALA A 156 -3.06 -17.44 12.75
C ALA A 156 -1.63 -17.32 13.28
N ASP A 157 -0.83 -18.34 13.03
CA ASP A 157 0.59 -18.44 13.36
C ASP A 157 1.50 -17.94 12.23
N HIS A 158 0.96 -17.59 11.05
CA HIS A 158 1.77 -17.15 9.92
C HIS A 158 2.57 -15.86 10.27
N PRO A 159 3.89 -15.83 10.03
CA PRO A 159 4.77 -14.76 10.51
C PRO A 159 4.46 -13.38 9.91
N ALA A 160 3.99 -13.34 8.65
CA ALA A 160 3.53 -12.09 8.03
C ALA A 160 2.45 -11.35 8.83
N LEU A 161 1.64 -12.06 9.65
CA LEU A 161 0.66 -11.40 10.53
C LEU A 161 1.34 -10.53 11.59
N ALA A 162 2.45 -11.00 12.17
CA ALA A 162 3.22 -10.21 13.12
C ALA A 162 3.83 -8.99 12.42
N GLU A 163 4.37 -9.19 11.22
CA GLU A 163 4.98 -8.11 10.42
C GLU A 163 3.97 -7.00 10.07
N VAL A 164 2.79 -7.35 9.55
CA VAL A 164 1.76 -6.33 9.21
C VAL A 164 1.24 -5.64 10.47
N CYS A 165 1.10 -6.35 11.59
CA CYS A 165 0.65 -5.76 12.86
C CYS A 165 1.69 -4.77 13.39
N GLU A 166 2.97 -5.14 13.41
CA GLU A 166 4.08 -4.26 13.75
C GLU A 166 4.09 -3.02 12.83
N PHE A 167 4.05 -3.24 11.52
CA PHE A 167 4.13 -2.18 10.52
C PHE A 167 2.96 -1.18 10.58
N LEU A 168 1.76 -1.67 10.86
CA LEU A 168 0.56 -0.85 10.98
C LEU A 168 0.28 -0.37 12.40
N SER A 169 1.16 -0.68 13.36
CA SER A 169 0.96 -0.38 14.79
C SER A 169 -0.38 -0.92 15.33
N ILE A 170 -0.74 -2.14 14.90
CA ILE A 170 -1.94 -2.87 15.32
C ILE A 170 -1.53 -3.92 16.36
N GLU A 171 -2.25 -3.99 17.48
CA GLU A 171 -2.07 -5.08 18.44
C GLU A 171 -2.54 -6.41 17.82
N ARG A 172 -1.65 -7.42 17.74
CA ARG A 172 -1.93 -8.70 17.08
C ARG A 172 -3.16 -9.44 17.62
N GLY A 173 -3.38 -9.41 18.93
CA GLY A 173 -4.52 -10.06 19.59
C GLY A 173 -5.85 -9.29 19.46
N SER A 174 -5.82 -8.08 18.91
CA SER A 174 -7.01 -7.23 18.81
C SER A 174 -7.94 -7.66 17.67
N ARG A 175 -9.16 -7.11 17.68
CA ARG A 175 -10.10 -7.23 16.56
C ARG A 175 -9.51 -6.72 15.24
N ALA A 176 -8.68 -5.68 15.28
CA ALA A 176 -8.00 -5.16 14.11
C ALA A 176 -6.93 -6.13 13.59
N GLY A 177 -6.18 -6.78 14.50
CA GLY A 177 -5.22 -7.84 14.13
C GLY A 177 -5.91 -9.05 13.49
N ALA A 178 -7.04 -9.49 14.03
CA ALA A 178 -7.84 -10.56 13.44
C ALA A 178 -8.39 -10.21 12.04
N LYS A 179 -8.81 -8.96 11.83
CA LYS A 179 -9.20 -8.45 10.50
C LYS A 179 -8.01 -8.38 9.55
N ALA A 180 -6.84 -7.95 10.01
CA ALA A 180 -5.63 -7.89 9.20
C ALA A 180 -5.21 -9.27 8.70
N GLY A 181 -5.40 -10.33 9.51
CA GLY A 181 -5.21 -11.72 9.10
C GLY A 181 -6.25 -12.27 8.11
N GLY A 182 -7.28 -11.48 7.76
CA GLY A 182 -8.37 -11.85 6.86
C GLY A 182 -9.44 -12.74 7.47
N TRP A 183 -9.50 -12.89 8.80
CA TRP A 183 -10.50 -13.75 9.48
C TRP A 183 -11.87 -13.08 9.66
N ALA A 184 -11.95 -11.79 9.36
CA ALA A 184 -13.19 -11.06 9.25
C ALA A 184 -13.17 -10.33 7.91
N ARG A 185 -14.30 -10.36 7.18
CA ARG A 185 -14.42 -9.69 5.88
C ARG A 185 -13.98 -8.24 6.04
N ILE A 186 -12.92 -7.90 5.31
CA ILE A 186 -12.37 -6.55 5.28
C ILE A 186 -13.42 -5.63 4.76
#